data_AF-A0A7X9DL16-F1
#
_entry.id   AF-A0A7X9DL16-F1
#
_cell.length_a   1.000
_cell.length_b   1.000
_cell.length_c   1.000
_cell.angle_alpha   90.00
_cell.angle_beta   90.00
_cell.angle_gamma   90.00
#
_symmetry.space_group_name_H-M   'P 1'
#
loop_
_entity.id
_entity.type
_entity.pdbx_description
1 polymer ?
#
loop_
_entity_poly.entity_id
_entity_poly.type
_entity_poly.pdbx_seq_one_letter_code
_entity_poly.pdbx_strand_id
1 'polypeptide(L)'
;VALNKNAACIIIAHNHPSNDPAPSNEDINVTKKISTLGKAMNIPLLDHLVITDSGYVSMKQLNVFTSFESNEKKGGDNNEKKQLH
;
A
#
# COMPACT_ATOMS: atom_id res chain seq x y z
N VAL A 1 -12.97 -9.67 -2.47
CA VAL A 1 -13.58 -8.99 -1.29
C VAL A 1 -13.44 -7.48 -1.36
N ALA A 2 -12.23 -6.91 -1.46
CA ALA A 2 -12.01 -5.45 -1.43
C ALA A 2 -12.82 -4.64 -2.46
N LEU A 3 -12.78 -5.04 -3.74
CA LEU A 3 -13.55 -4.40 -4.82
C LEU A 3 -15.05 -4.40 -4.55
N ASN A 4 -15.62 -5.56 -4.20
CA ASN A 4 -17.05 -5.72 -3.92
C ASN A 4 -17.51 -5.00 -2.64
N LYS A 5 -16.59 -4.46 -1.86
CA LYS A 5 -16.86 -3.74 -0.60
C LYS A 5 -16.53 -2.25 -0.69
N ASN A 6 -16.21 -1.74 -1.87
CA ASN A 6 -15.81 -0.34 -2.08
C ASN A 6 -14.68 0.07 -1.11
N ALA A 7 -13.72 -0.84 -0.87
CA ALA A 7 -12.64 -0.58 0.06
C ALA A 7 -11.79 0.60 -0.43
N ALA A 8 -11.50 1.55 0.46
CA ALA A 8 -10.60 2.67 0.16
C ALA A 8 -9.14 2.23 0.01
N CYS A 9 -8.76 1.14 0.68
CA CYS A 9 -7.39 0.60 0.67
C CYS A 9 -7.38 -0.86 1.15
N ILE A 10 -6.23 -1.51 1.06
CA ILE A 10 -6.01 -2.91 1.47
C ILE A 10 -4.86 -2.98 2.48
N ILE A 11 -4.99 -3.82 3.50
CA ILE A 11 -3.87 -4.35 4.30
C ILE A 11 -3.94 -5.87 4.19
N ILE A 12 -2.80 -6.51 4.01
CA ILE A 12 -2.68 -7.98 4.01
C ILE A 12 -1.98 -8.41 5.29
N ALA A 13 -2.40 -9.53 5.84
CA ALA A 13 -1.67 -10.19 6.92
C ALA A 13 -1.70 -11.70 6.70
N HIS A 14 -0.59 -12.37 7.03
CA HIS A 14 -0.52 -13.82 7.09
C HIS A 14 0.38 -14.25 8.25
N ASN A 15 0.22 -15.50 8.69
CA ASN A 15 0.96 -16.07 9.81
C ASN A 15 2.13 -16.91 9.29
N HIS A 16 3.30 -16.81 9.94
CA HIS A 16 4.39 -17.78 9.87
C HIS A 16 4.43 -18.65 11.15
N PRO A 17 3.82 -19.85 11.14
CA PRO A 17 3.86 -20.77 12.28
C PRO A 17 5.27 -21.27 12.65
N SER A 18 6.23 -21.12 11.72
CA SER A 18 7.65 -21.37 11.98
C SER A 18 8.26 -20.39 12.98
N ASN A 19 7.54 -19.33 13.33
CA ASN A 19 7.99 -18.23 14.20
C ASN A 19 9.15 -17.40 13.65
N ASP A 20 9.48 -17.57 12.35
CA ASP A 20 10.38 -16.68 11.61
C ASP A 20 9.56 -15.61 10.87
N PRO A 21 9.66 -14.32 11.25
CA PRO A 21 8.87 -13.26 10.64
C PRO A 21 9.46 -12.76 9.30
N ALA A 22 10.57 -13.32 8.83
CA ALA A 22 11.14 -12.96 7.54
C ALA A 22 10.21 -13.41 6.40
N PRO A 23 9.80 -12.50 5.49
CA PRO A 23 8.97 -12.87 4.35
C PRO A 23 9.74 -13.78 3.39
N SER A 24 9.06 -14.79 2.84
CA SER A 24 9.62 -15.61 1.77
C SER A 24 9.66 -14.85 0.45
N ASN A 25 10.39 -15.41 -0.53
CA ASN A 25 10.37 -14.86 -1.90
C ASN A 25 8.96 -14.87 -2.51
N GLU A 26 8.12 -15.84 -2.15
CA GLU A 26 6.74 -15.91 -2.65
C GLU A 26 5.90 -14.78 -2.03
N ASP A 27 6.05 -14.51 -0.74
CA ASP A 27 5.37 -13.40 -0.06
C ASP A 27 5.74 -12.07 -0.71
N ILE A 28 7.03 -11.86 -1.00
CA ILE A 28 7.54 -10.67 -1.69
C ILE A 28 6.90 -10.53 -3.08
N ASN A 29 6.86 -11.62 -3.85
CA ASN A 29 6.30 -11.61 -5.21
C ASN A 29 4.80 -11.32 -5.21
N VAL A 30 4.05 -11.95 -4.31
CA VAL A 30 2.62 -11.72 -4.13
C VAL A 30 2.36 -10.27 -3.69
N THR A 31 3.10 -9.78 -2.70
CA THR A 31 2.98 -8.40 -2.19
C THR A 31 3.18 -7.38 -3.31
N LYS A 32 4.23 -7.54 -4.12
CA LYS A 32 4.51 -6.64 -5.25
C LYS A 32 3.40 -6.67 -6.29
N LYS A 33 2.90 -7.85 -6.66
CA LYS A 33 1.78 -7.99 -7.61
C LYS A 33 0.53 -7.28 -7.09
N ILE A 34 0.18 -7.48 -5.81
CA ILE A 34 -1.00 -6.84 -5.21
C ILE A 34 -0.82 -5.33 -5.10
N SER A 35 0.36 -4.85 -4.73
CA SER A 35 0.67 -3.41 -4.72
C SER A 35 0.45 -2.78 -6.10
N THR A 36 0.94 -3.41 -7.17
CA THR A 36 0.76 -2.92 -8.54
C THR A 36 -0.71 -2.92 -8.96
N LEU A 37 -1.44 -3.99 -8.67
CA LEU A 37 -2.87 -4.09 -8.98
C LEU A 37 -3.69 -3.07 -8.19
N GLY A 38 -3.40 -2.91 -6.90
CA GLY A 38 -4.05 -1.93 -6.04
C GLY A 38 -3.88 -0.51 -6.57
N LYS A 39 -2.68 -0.16 -7.02
CA LYS A 39 -2.41 1.13 -7.69
C LYS A 39 -3.24 1.29 -8.97
N ALA A 40 -3.32 0.26 -9.82
CA ALA A 40 -4.09 0.30 -11.06
C ALA A 40 -5.60 0.46 -10.82
N MET A 41 -6.11 -0.11 -9.72
CA MET A 41 -7.53 -0.05 -9.35
C MET A 41 -7.89 1.13 -8.44
N ASN A 42 -6.93 2.01 -8.13
CA ASN A 42 -7.08 3.09 -7.15
C ASN A 42 -7.52 2.60 -5.75
N ILE A 43 -7.09 1.39 -5.37
CA ILE A 43 -7.28 0.78 -4.05
C ILE A 43 -5.88 0.39 -3.53
N PRO A 44 -5.13 1.33 -2.94
CA PRO A 44 -3.74 1.11 -2.59
C PRO A 44 -3.57 0.03 -1.50
N LEU A 45 -2.48 -0.73 -1.60
CA LEU A 45 -1.98 -1.58 -0.52
C LEU A 45 -1.22 -0.70 0.48
N LEU A 46 -1.69 -0.63 1.72
CA LEU A 46 -1.05 0.13 2.79
C LEU A 46 0.08 -0.63 3.45
N ASP A 47 -0.09 -1.93 3.68
CA ASP A 47 0.93 -2.81 4.25
C ASP A 47 0.64 -4.29 3.99
N HIS A 48 1.68 -5.11 4.11
CA HIS A 48 1.60 -6.57 4.21
C HIS A 48 2.37 -7.01 5.45
N LEU A 49 1.65 -7.59 6.41
CA LEU A 49 2.17 -8.00 7.71
C LEU A 49 2.46 -9.50 7.72
N VAL A 50 3.68 -9.88 8.10
CA VAL A 50 4.03 -11.25 8.52
C VAL A 50 3.86 -11.31 10.02
N ILE A 51 2.97 -12.14 10.53
CA ILE A 51 2.66 -12.25 11.96
C ILE A 51 3.25 -13.55 12.51
N THR A 52 3.85 -13.48 13.69
CA THR A 52 4.34 -14.61 14.47
C THR A 52 3.82 -14.52 15.90
N ASP A 53 4.03 -15.56 16.72
CA ASP A 53 3.62 -15.55 18.13
C ASP A 53 4.35 -14.49 18.95
N SER A 54 5.57 -14.12 18.54
CA SER A 54 6.43 -13.16 19.23
C SER A 54 6.34 -11.74 18.69
N GLY A 55 5.61 -11.49 17.59
CA GLY A 55 5.52 -10.16 17.00
C GLY A 55 5.06 -10.16 15.54
N TYR A 56 5.52 -9.16 14.80
CA TYR A 56 5.23 -9.03 13.38
C TYR A 56 6.32 -8.26 12.63
N VAL A 57 6.36 -8.44 11.32
CA VAL A 57 7.19 -7.64 10.40
C VAL A 57 6.28 -6.97 9.37
N SER A 58 6.51 -5.67 9.16
CA SER A 58 5.87 -4.88 8.10
C SER A 58 6.73 -4.94 6.84
N MET A 59 6.18 -5.50 5.76
CA MET A 59 6.88 -5.53 4.47
C MET A 59 7.01 -4.13 3.87
N LYS A 60 6.15 -3.18 4.27
CA LYS A 60 6.34 -1.76 3.95
C LYS A 60 7.55 -1.17 4.67
N GLN A 61 7.73 -1.41 5.96
CA GLN A 61 8.92 -0.93 6.70
C GLN A 61 10.22 -1.53 6.15
N LEU A 62 10.15 -2.77 5.64
CA LEU A 62 11.26 -3.42 4.93
C LEU A 62 11.49 -2.90 3.50
N ASN A 63 10.69 -1.94 3.03
CA ASN A 63 10.76 -1.38 1.66
C ASN A 63 10.62 -2.44 0.55
N VAL A 64 9.84 -3.49 0.78
CA VAL A 64 9.65 -4.59 -0.19
C VAL A 64 8.85 -4.13 -1.42
N PHE A 65 7.97 -3.16 -1.24
CA PHE A 65 7.12 -2.61 -2.29
C PHE A 65 6.99 -1.09 -2.18
N THR A 66 6.60 -0.44 -3.27
CA THR A 66 6.47 1.02 -3.32
C THR A 66 5.11 1.46 -2.78
N SER A 67 5.14 2.43 -1.87
CA SER A 67 3.90 3.06 -1.38
C SER A 67 3.19 3.86 -2.48
N PHE A 68 1.87 3.88 -2.41
CA PHE A 68 1.05 4.68 -3.33
C PHE A 68 1.17 6.17 -2.95
N GLU A 69 1.62 7.00 -3.90
CA GLU A 69 1.49 8.45 -3.81
C GLU A 69 0.30 8.89 -4.66
N SER A 70 -0.68 9.51 -4.01
CA SER A 70 -1.85 10.08 -4.70
C SER A 70 -1.44 11.32 -5.51
N ASN A 71 -1.88 11.39 -6.76
CA ASN A 71 -1.65 12.54 -7.66
C ASN A 71 -2.45 13.83 -7.29
N GLU A 72 -3.04 13.92 -6.11
CA GLU A 72 -3.97 15.01 -5.76
C GLU A 72 -3.32 16.38 -5.47
N LYS A 73 -1.98 16.50 -5.47
CA LYS A 73 -1.29 17.77 -5.16
C LYS A 73 -0.99 18.70 -6.36
N LYS A 74 -1.71 18.61 -7.48
CA LYS A 74 -1.50 19.53 -8.64
C LYS A 74 -2.79 20.19 -9.18
N GLY A 75 -3.67 20.64 -8.29
CA GLY A 75 -4.89 21.36 -8.65
C GLY A 75 -5.20 22.57 -7.76
N GLY A 76 -4.18 23.21 -7.18
CA GLY A 76 -4.34 24.45 -6.42
C GLY A 76 -4.43 25.65 -7.37
N ASP A 77 -5.63 26.22 -7.41
CA ASP A 77 -6.09 27.41 -8.10
C ASP A 77 -5.05 28.54 -8.30
N ASN A 78 -4.81 28.94 -9.56
CA ASN A 78 -4.03 30.13 -9.94
C ASN A 78 -4.88 31.15 -10.72
N ASN A 79 -6.20 31.14 -10.56
CA ASN A 79 -7.08 32.16 -11.14
C ASN A 79 -7.50 33.19 -10.09
N GLU A 80 -6.58 34.08 -9.70
CA GLU A 80 -6.94 35.44 -9.24
C GLU A 80 -5.68 36.31 -9.04
N LYS A 81 -5.16 36.89 -10.13
CA LYS A 81 -4.60 38.24 -10.08
C LYS A 81 -5.15 39.06 -11.23
N LYS A 82 -6.30 39.65 -10.93
CA LYS A 82 -6.93 40.80 -11.60
C LYS A 82 -5.89 41.82 -12.01
N GLN A 83 -5.99 42.26 -13.26
CA GLN A 83 -5.63 43.61 -13.68
C GLN A 83 -6.11 44.63 -12.65
N LEU A 84 -5.24 45.57 -12.27
CA LEU A 84 -5.59 46.95 -11.89
C LEU A 84 -4.30 47.77 -11.75
N HIS A 85 -4.14 48.70 -12.71
CA HIS A 85 -3.15 49.78 -12.86
C HIS A 85 -1.68 49.43 -13.06
#